data_AF-A0A2S6T1G2-F1
#
_entry.id   AF-A0A2S6T1G2-F1
#
_cell.length_a   1.000
_cell.length_b   1.000
_cell.length_c   1.000
_cell.angle_alpha   90.00
_cell.angle_beta   90.00
_cell.angle_gamma   90.00
#
_symmetry.space_group_name_H-M   'P 1'
#
loop_
_entity.id
_entity.type
_entity.pdbx_description
1 polymer ?
#
loop_
_entity_poly.entity_id
_entity_poly.type
_entity_poly.pdbx_seq_one_letter_code
_entity_poly.pdbx_strand_id
1 'polypeptide(L)'
;ISWFVFAKTIFGFQLKVSGFSPIAARYAGFNQKILIYLAFGICGAFAGIAGLAEVSGPIGLLYRDISPNYGFTAIIVAFLGRLHPLGIIFASLVIALTYLGAEDAQLFMQIPAAVGFLFQGLVLFYLLGADFLVKYKLEFKKSK
;
A
#
# COMPACT_ATOMS: atom_id res chain seq x y z
N ILE A 1 7.41 -7.57 -12.87
CA ILE A 1 8.65 -7.94 -12.15
C ILE A 1 8.36 -8.30 -10.69
N SER A 2 7.83 -7.39 -9.86
CA SER A 2 7.52 -7.66 -8.44
C SER A 2 6.67 -8.92 -8.21
N TRP A 3 5.61 -9.13 -9.01
CA TRP A 3 4.78 -10.35 -8.94
C TRP A 3 5.58 -11.64 -9.18
N PHE A 4 6.45 -11.64 -10.20
CA PHE A 4 7.27 -12.81 -10.53
C PHE A 4 8.28 -13.11 -9.42
N VAL A 5 8.89 -12.08 -8.84
CA VAL A 5 9.81 -12.24 -7.70
C VAL A 5 9.07 -12.84 -6.49
N PHE A 6 7.90 -12.33 -6.13
CA PHE A 6 7.16 -12.83 -4.97
C PHE A 6 6.51 -14.21 -5.18
N ALA A 7 6.10 -14.54 -6.39
CA ALA A 7 5.38 -15.77 -6.70
C ALA A 7 6.29 -16.94 -7.08
N LYS A 8 7.39 -16.68 -7.80
CA LYS A 8 8.19 -17.74 -8.46
C LYS A 8 9.61 -17.90 -7.90
N THR A 9 10.10 -16.99 -7.05
CA THR A 9 11.48 -17.07 -6.53
C THR A 9 11.57 -17.60 -5.10
N ILE A 10 12.70 -18.26 -4.78
CA ILE A 10 13.03 -18.71 -3.43
C ILE A 10 13.08 -17.53 -2.45
N PHE A 11 13.57 -16.37 -2.90
CA PHE A 11 13.61 -15.16 -2.08
C PHE A 11 12.21 -14.71 -1.62
N GLY A 12 11.23 -14.70 -2.53
CA GLY A 12 9.83 -14.40 -2.20
C GLY A 12 9.20 -15.43 -1.26
N PHE A 13 9.59 -16.70 -1.37
CA PHE A 13 9.17 -17.76 -0.45
C PHE A 13 9.75 -17.55 0.96
N GLN A 14 11.06 -17.29 1.07
CA GLN A 14 11.72 -17.03 2.35
C GLN A 14 11.10 -15.82 3.07
N LEU A 15 10.79 -14.76 2.34
CA LEU A 15 10.09 -13.58 2.86
C LEU A 15 8.71 -13.93 3.43
N LYS A 16 7.87 -14.67 2.67
CA LYS A 16 6.54 -15.09 3.14
C LYS A 16 6.62 -15.96 4.39
N VAL A 17 7.49 -16.97 4.39
CA VAL A 17 7.67 -17.87 5.54
C VAL A 17 8.13 -17.10 6.78
N SER A 18 9.08 -16.18 6.62
CA SER A 18 9.54 -15.32 7.72
C SER A 18 8.46 -14.38 8.27
N GLY A 19 7.52 -13.95 7.41
CA GLY A 19 6.37 -13.13 7.80
C GLY A 19 5.27 -13.91 8.53
N PHE A 20 5.06 -15.18 8.18
CA PHE A 20 4.05 -16.02 8.86
C PHE A 20 4.52 -16.55 10.22
N SER A 21 5.76 -17.02 10.31
CA SER A 21 6.32 -17.47 11.58
C SER A 21 7.85 -17.38 11.58
N PRO A 22 8.45 -16.58 12.48
CA PRO A 22 9.90 -16.49 12.59
C PRO A 22 10.51 -17.82 13.06
N ILE A 23 9.76 -18.61 13.82
CA ILE A 23 10.18 -19.92 14.32
C ILE A 23 10.29 -20.90 13.14
N ALA A 24 9.28 -20.96 12.28
CA ALA A 24 9.30 -21.82 11.08
C ALA A 24 10.43 -21.44 10.12
N ALA A 25 10.70 -20.14 9.94
CA ALA A 25 11.80 -19.66 9.12
C ALA A 25 13.18 -20.09 9.67
N ARG A 26 13.34 -20.09 11.00
CA ARG A 26 14.57 -20.56 11.65
C ARG A 26 14.76 -22.07 11.51
N TYR A 27 13.68 -22.85 11.60
CA TYR A 27 13.73 -24.29 11.32
C TYR A 27 14.07 -24.62 9.87
N ALA A 28 13.64 -23.78 8.92
CA ALA A 28 13.99 -23.89 7.51
C ALA A 28 15.42 -23.40 7.17
N GLY A 29 16.20 -22.95 8.17
CA GLY A 29 17.58 -22.50 7.98
C GLY A 29 17.73 -21.10 7.38
N PHE A 30 16.66 -20.30 7.33
CA PHE A 30 16.72 -18.95 6.76
C PHE A 30 17.31 -17.94 7.75
N ASN A 31 18.27 -17.13 7.28
CA ASN A 31 18.84 -16.06 8.09
C ASN A 31 17.94 -14.82 8.07
N GLN A 32 17.06 -14.72 9.07
CA GLN A 32 16.07 -13.64 9.20
C GLN A 32 16.70 -12.23 9.16
N LYS A 33 17.88 -12.03 9.74
CA LYS A 33 18.54 -10.71 9.75
C LYS A 33 18.87 -10.25 8.34
N ILE A 34 19.47 -11.13 7.54
CA ILE A 34 19.84 -10.82 6.15
C ILE A 34 18.58 -10.53 5.33
N LEU A 35 17.52 -11.32 5.50
CA LEU A 35 16.25 -11.10 4.81
C LEU A 35 15.65 -9.71 5.10
N ILE A 36 15.70 -9.28 6.37
CA ILE A 36 15.22 -7.96 6.77
C ILE A 36 16.04 -6.87 6.07
N TYR A 37 17.37 -6.90 6.17
CA TYR A 37 18.22 -5.88 5.52
C TYR A 37 18.02 -5.84 4.00
N LEU A 38 17.87 -7.01 3.36
CA LEU A 38 17.65 -7.09 1.92
C LEU A 38 16.27 -6.52 1.55
N ALA A 39 15.23 -6.82 2.32
CA ALA A 39 13.90 -6.27 2.13
C ALA A 39 13.89 -4.74 2.28
N PHE A 40 14.51 -4.20 3.34
CA PHE A 40 14.64 -2.76 3.54
C PHE A 40 15.43 -2.10 2.41
N GLY A 41 16.52 -2.71 1.95
CA GLY A 41 17.31 -2.22 0.83
C GLY A 41 16.51 -2.16 -0.48
N ILE A 42 15.75 -3.22 -0.79
CA ILE A 42 14.88 -3.25 -1.98
C ILE A 42 13.79 -2.18 -1.85
N CYS A 43 13.06 -2.13 -0.74
CA CYS A 43 12.00 -1.14 -0.55
C CYS A 43 12.53 0.30 -0.65
N GLY A 44 13.70 0.58 -0.07
CA GLY A 44 14.37 1.87 -0.16
C GLY A 44 14.76 2.24 -1.59
N ALA A 45 15.29 1.28 -2.36
CA ALA A 45 15.61 1.50 -3.77
C ALA A 45 14.36 1.84 -4.61
N PHE A 46 13.25 1.12 -4.41
CA PHE A 46 11.98 1.41 -5.09
C PHE A 46 11.40 2.77 -4.67
N ALA A 47 11.43 3.12 -3.39
CA ALA A 47 10.98 4.43 -2.89
C ALA A 47 11.85 5.57 -3.46
N GLY A 48 13.16 5.36 -3.55
CA GLY A 48 14.10 6.31 -4.16
C GLY A 48 13.82 6.52 -5.65
N ILE A 49 13.59 5.46 -6.42
CA ILE A 49 13.23 5.55 -7.85
C ILE A 49 11.91 6.30 -8.03
N ALA A 50 10.91 6.04 -7.18
CA ALA A 50 9.63 6.75 -7.22
C ALA A 50 9.79 8.25 -6.92
N GLY A 51 10.57 8.60 -5.88
CA GLY A 51 10.87 10.00 -5.56
C GLY A 51 11.65 10.72 -6.66
N LEU A 52 12.63 10.04 -7.26
CA LEU A 52 13.36 10.58 -8.42
C LEU A 52 12.44 10.84 -9.60
N ALA A 53 11.49 9.93 -9.89
CA ALA A 53 10.53 10.11 -10.97
C ALA A 53 9.62 11.33 -10.74
N GLU A 54 9.20 11.58 -9.50
CA GLU A 54 8.37 12.74 -9.16
C GLU A 54 9.14 14.07 -9.28
N VAL A 55 10.38 14.11 -8.79
CA VAL A 55 11.21 15.33 -8.82
C VAL A 55 11.68 15.65 -10.25
N SER A 56 12.10 14.64 -11.01
CA SER A 56 12.62 14.82 -12.37
C SER A 56 11.55 15.02 -13.44
N GLY A 57 10.31 14.61 -13.15
CA GLY A 57 9.18 14.75 -14.07
C GLY A 57 8.31 15.96 -13.73
N PRO A 58 7.16 15.78 -13.04
CA PRO A 58 6.13 16.81 -12.90
C PRO A 58 6.60 18.10 -12.20
N ILE A 59 7.45 17.99 -11.18
CA ILE A 59 7.82 19.13 -10.34
C ILE A 59 8.95 19.95 -10.99
N GLY A 60 9.92 19.29 -11.63
CA GLY A 60 11.07 19.92 -12.31
C GLY A 60 12.01 20.74 -11.40
N LEU A 61 11.73 20.77 -10.10
CA LEU A 61 12.35 21.63 -9.10
C LEU A 61 12.43 20.84 -7.78
N LEU A 62 13.46 21.09 -6.96
CA LEU A 62 13.50 20.54 -5.61
C LEU A 62 12.55 21.35 -4.71
N TYR A 63 11.33 20.86 -4.53
CA TYR A 63 10.35 21.46 -3.63
C TYR A 63 10.49 20.90 -2.20
N ARG A 64 10.01 21.60 -1.17
CA ARG A 64 10.05 21.08 0.22
C ARG A 64 9.08 19.91 0.43
N ASP A 65 7.92 19.98 -0.20
CA ASP A 65 6.87 18.95 -0.19
C ASP A 65 6.86 18.16 -1.50
N ILE A 66 7.85 17.28 -1.68
CA ILE A 66 7.93 16.36 -2.84
C ILE A 66 6.84 15.26 -2.75
N SER A 67 6.34 14.97 -1.55
CA SER A 67 5.34 13.93 -1.35
C SER A 67 4.22 14.38 -0.40
N PRO A 68 3.23 15.16 -0.88
CA PRO A 68 2.09 15.54 -0.06
C PRO A 68 1.22 14.31 0.26
N ASN A 69 1.57 13.63 1.35
CA ASN A 69 0.85 12.47 1.90
C ASN A 69 0.73 11.23 0.99
N TYR A 70 1.52 11.11 -0.08
CA TYR A 70 1.52 9.92 -0.95
C TYR A 70 1.75 8.61 -0.17
N GLY A 71 2.51 8.65 0.92
CA GLY A 71 2.69 7.49 1.81
C GLY A 71 1.40 7.02 2.48
N PHE A 72 0.55 7.94 2.95
CA PHE A 72 -0.76 7.61 3.54
C PHE A 72 -1.71 7.06 2.48
N THR A 73 -1.74 7.68 1.29
CA THR A 73 -2.51 7.20 0.15
C THR A 73 -2.07 5.80 -0.28
N ALA A 74 -0.77 5.51 -0.24
CA ALA A 74 -0.22 4.21 -0.58
C ALA A 74 -0.70 3.09 0.36
N ILE A 75 -0.98 3.38 1.63
CA ILE A 75 -1.58 2.41 2.56
C ILE A 75 -2.95 1.97 2.03
N ILE A 76 -3.77 2.93 1.61
CA ILE A 76 -5.12 2.67 1.09
C ILE A 76 -5.04 1.81 -0.16
N VAL A 77 -4.15 2.17 -1.09
CA VAL A 77 -3.90 1.41 -2.32
C VAL A 77 -3.43 -0.02 -2.02
N ALA A 78 -2.56 -0.21 -1.03
CA ALA A 78 -2.05 -1.53 -0.66
C ALA A 78 -3.16 -2.45 -0.13
N PHE A 79 -4.05 -1.91 0.71
CA PHE A 79 -5.22 -2.65 1.22
C PHE A 79 -6.25 -2.92 0.11
N LEU A 80 -6.52 -1.93 -0.75
CA LEU A 80 -7.43 -2.08 -1.88
C LEU A 80 -6.93 -3.15 -2.88
N GLY A 81 -5.63 -3.19 -3.13
CA GLY A 81 -4.99 -4.24 -3.93
C GLY A 81 -4.81 -5.59 -3.25
N ARG A 82 -5.31 -5.76 -2.01
CA ARG A 82 -5.17 -6.97 -1.17
C ARG A 82 -3.72 -7.47 -1.06
N LEU A 83 -2.75 -6.55 -0.97
CA LEU A 83 -1.30 -6.84 -0.94
C LEU A 83 -0.77 -7.62 -2.15
N HIS A 84 -1.55 -7.74 -3.23
CA HIS A 84 -1.11 -8.40 -4.45
C HIS A 84 -0.53 -7.38 -5.43
N PRO A 85 0.68 -7.58 -5.99
CA PRO A 85 1.33 -6.58 -6.85
C PRO A 85 0.48 -6.16 -8.06
N LEU A 86 -0.25 -7.10 -8.67
CA LEU A 86 -1.16 -6.80 -9.77
C LEU A 86 -2.39 -6.00 -9.30
N GLY A 87 -2.93 -6.33 -8.14
CA GLY A 87 -4.08 -5.62 -7.57
C GLY A 87 -3.72 -4.19 -7.19
N ILE A 88 -2.50 -3.97 -6.70
CA ILE A 88 -1.96 -2.66 -6.36
C ILE A 88 -1.92 -1.73 -7.58
N ILE A 89 -1.58 -2.23 -8.78
CA ILE A 89 -1.54 -1.41 -10.01
C ILE A 89 -2.95 -0.91 -10.38
N PHE A 90 -3.96 -1.78 -10.33
CA PHE A 90 -5.34 -1.37 -10.61
C PHE A 90 -5.89 -0.46 -9.51
N ALA A 91 -5.62 -0.78 -8.24
CA ALA A 91 -6.02 0.04 -7.10
C ALA A 91 -5.39 1.43 -7.15
N SER A 92 -4.10 1.55 -7.49
CA SER A 92 -3.40 2.82 -7.58
C SER A 92 -3.98 3.69 -8.69
N LEU A 93 -4.40 3.10 -9.81
CA LEU A 93 -5.05 3.82 -10.89
C LEU A 93 -6.39 4.41 -10.45
N VAL A 94 -7.24 3.62 -9.77
CA VAL A 94 -8.54 4.11 -9.25
C VAL A 94 -8.34 5.24 -8.24
N ILE A 95 -7.40 5.07 -7.31
CA ILE A 95 -7.12 6.10 -6.29
C ILE A 95 -6.48 7.35 -6.91
N ALA A 96 -5.60 7.20 -7.91
CA ALA A 96 -5.02 8.33 -8.63
C ALA A 96 -6.09 9.13 -9.37
N LEU A 97 -6.99 8.47 -10.11
CA LEU A 97 -8.11 9.13 -10.79
C LEU A 97 -9.01 9.89 -9.80
N THR A 98 -9.27 9.30 -8.63
CA THR A 98 -10.05 9.94 -7.56
C THR A 98 -9.33 11.16 -6.99
N TYR A 99 -8.01 11.07 -6.82
CA TYR A 99 -7.19 12.16 -6.29
C TYR A 99 -7.14 13.35 -7.26
N LEU A 100 -6.83 13.11 -8.54
CA LEU A 100 -6.86 14.13 -9.58
C LEU A 100 -8.27 14.74 -9.75
N GLY A 101 -9.32 13.91 -9.74
CA GLY A 101 -10.69 14.42 -9.80
C GLY A 101 -11.09 15.28 -8.60
N ALA A 102 -10.56 14.99 -7.41
CA ALA A 102 -10.76 15.82 -6.22
C ALA A 102 -9.98 17.14 -6.31
N GLU A 103 -8.77 17.13 -6.88
CA GLU A 103 -7.97 18.32 -7.14
C GLU A 103 -8.65 19.24 -8.18
N ASP A 104 -9.14 18.69 -9.28
CA ASP A 104 -9.93 19.43 -10.27
C ASP A 104 -11.19 20.02 -9.63
N ALA A 105 -11.92 19.24 -8.83
CA ALA A 105 -13.09 19.72 -8.11
C ALA A 105 -12.75 20.88 -7.14
N GLN A 106 -11.59 20.82 -6.48
CA GLN A 106 -11.09 21.91 -5.64
C GLN A 106 -10.81 23.17 -6.47
N LEU A 107 -10.21 23.03 -7.65
CA LEU A 107 -9.87 24.17 -8.51
C LEU A 107 -11.11 24.84 -9.13
N PHE A 108 -12.05 24.05 -9.66
CA PHE A 108 -13.22 24.58 -10.38
C PHE A 108 -14.40 24.93 -9.47
N MET A 109 -14.63 24.15 -8.41
CA MET A 109 -15.80 24.32 -7.52
C MET A 109 -15.43 24.95 -6.16
N GLN A 110 -14.18 25.39 -5.96
CA GLN A 110 -13.67 25.98 -4.72
C GLN A 110 -13.95 25.13 -3.46
N ILE A 111 -14.00 23.82 -3.63
CA ILE A 111 -14.21 22.87 -2.53
C ILE A 111 -12.89 22.73 -1.75
N PRO A 112 -12.91 22.65 -0.40
CA PRO A 112 -11.69 22.44 0.38
C PRO A 112 -10.96 21.13 0.04
N ALA A 113 -9.63 21.17 -0.02
CA ALA A 113 -8.77 20.00 -0.25
C ALA A 113 -9.03 18.83 0.73
N ALA A 114 -9.53 19.14 1.92
CA ALA A 114 -9.91 18.16 2.93
C ALA A 114 -10.93 17.13 2.42
N VAL A 115 -11.74 17.47 1.41
CA VAL A 115 -12.75 16.55 0.84
C VAL A 115 -12.08 15.37 0.12
N GLY A 116 -10.96 15.59 -0.58
CA GLY A 116 -10.21 14.50 -1.21
C GLY A 116 -9.66 13.51 -0.18
N PHE A 117 -9.09 14.01 0.91
CA PHE A 117 -8.59 13.17 2.01
C PHE A 117 -9.73 12.44 2.74
N LEU A 118 -10.86 13.11 2.96
CA LEU A 118 -12.04 12.49 3.56
C LEU A 118 -12.51 11.30 2.70
N PHE A 119 -12.58 11.49 1.37
CA PHE A 119 -13.01 10.45 0.45
C PHE A 119 -12.07 9.24 0.48
N GLN A 120 -10.75 9.48 0.44
CA GLN A 120 -9.74 8.44 0.57
C GLN A 120 -9.89 7.65 1.90
N GLY A 121 -10.10 8.37 3.01
CA GLY A 121 -10.35 7.76 4.32
C GLY A 121 -11.63 6.93 4.36
N LEU A 122 -12.72 7.41 3.74
CA LEU A 122 -13.98 6.67 3.62
C LEU A 122 -13.79 5.39 2.81
N VAL A 123 -13.06 5.43 1.69
CA VAL A 123 -12.76 4.23 0.89
C VAL A 123 -12.06 3.17 1.73
N LEU A 124 -11.02 3.55 2.49
CA LEU A 124 -10.32 2.63 3.38
C LEU A 124 -11.25 2.10 4.48
N PHE A 125 -12.05 2.96 5.09
CA PHE A 125 -12.98 2.60 6.17
C PHE A 125 -14.02 1.58 5.70
N TYR A 126 -14.68 1.84 4.56
CA TYR A 126 -15.65 0.92 3.98
C TYR A 126 -15.00 -0.40 3.56
N LEU A 127 -13.79 -0.36 3.00
CA LEU A 127 -13.07 -1.57 2.64
C LEU A 127 -12.77 -2.44 3.86
N LEU A 128 -12.21 -1.86 4.92
CA LEU A 128 -11.90 -2.58 6.16
C LEU A 128 -13.18 -3.07 6.84
N GLY A 129 -14.23 -2.25 6.87
CA GLY A 129 -15.54 -2.62 7.40
C GLY A 129 -16.15 -3.81 6.66
N ALA A 130 -16.09 -3.81 5.32
CA ALA A 130 -16.56 -4.91 4.50
C ALA A 130 -15.72 -6.19 4.72
N ASP A 131 -14.38 -6.09 4.76
CA ASP A 131 -13.51 -7.26 5.01
C ASP A 131 -13.75 -7.86 6.41
N PHE A 132 -14.03 -7.00 7.41
CA PHE A 132 -14.43 -7.44 8.74
C PHE A 132 -15.77 -8.18 8.74
N LEU A 133 -16.80 -7.62 8.12
CA LEU A 133 -18.14 -8.23 8.03
C LEU A 133 -18.14 -9.55 7.25
N VAL A 134 -17.28 -9.68 6.23
CA VAL A 134 -17.16 -10.93 5.46
C VAL A 134 -16.44 -12.02 6.25
N LYS A 135 -15.41 -11.67 7.02
CA LYS A 135 -14.62 -12.66 7.78
C LYS A 135 -15.27 -13.08 9.09
N TYR A 136 -16.03 -12.20 9.74
CA TYR A 136 -16.61 -12.47 11.06
C TYR A 136 -18.12 -12.65 10.96
N LYS A 137 -18.58 -13.86 11.27
CA LYS A 137 -20.00 -14.15 11.43
C LYS A 137 -20.44 -13.68 12.81
N LEU A 138 -21.43 -12.79 12.86
CA LEU A 138 -21.99 -12.30 14.13
C LEU A 138 -22.76 -13.43 14.82
N GLU A 139 -22.12 -14.10 15.77
CA GLU A 139 -22.80 -15.03 16.68
C GLU A 139 -23.27 -14.29 17.92
N PHE A 140 -24.56 -13.95 17.96
CA PHE A 140 -25.22 -13.48 19.18
C PHE A 140 -25.34 -14.65 20.15
N LYS A 141 -24.37 -14.78 21.07
CA LYS A 141 -24.45 -15.75 22.16
C LYS A 141 -25.60 -15.33 23.07
N LYS A 142 -26.68 -16.10 23.06
CA LYS A 142 -27.83 -15.92 23.97
C LYS A 142 -27.32 -16.04 25.40
N SER A 143 -27.30 -14.95 26.16
CA SER A 143 -27.02 -14.98 27.59
C SER A 143 -28.09 -15.84 28.25
N LYS A 144 -27.67 -16.86 29.00
CA LYS A 144 -28.56 -17.65 29.85
C LYS A 144 -29.12 -16.79 30.97
#